data_AF-A0A0S8G6J6-F1
#
_entry.id   AF-A0A0S8G6J6-F1
#
_cell.length_a   1.000
_cell.length_b   1.000
_cell.length_c   1.000
_cell.angle_alpha   90.00
_cell.angle_beta   90.00
_cell.angle_gamma   90.00
#
_symmetry.space_group_name_H-M   'P 1'
#
loop_
_entity.id
_entity.type
_entity.pdbx_description
1 polymer ?
#
loop_
_entity_poly.entity_id
_entity_poly.type
_entity_poly.pdbx_seq_one_letter_code
_entity_poly.pdbx_strand_id
1 'polypeptide(L)'
;MVLLSLFIVSQISEGDTTFQELDSVYYRYEMIESDTTLYDSLFAPVIIDTSRTPAGELRISGTKDFSFDVDQGFDQGLAVGIAGEIEGVRVEGNLSDKATSSSTVQLSEVEKVSLKISTNNFYGGLGTLSLRLPFGITDEIYGSRIGIHTADKKRNVSAAYAVNRGVYQRRQLKGEEGKQSPYFLGGSAVAGTEHVYLADGVAPAVLLERDRDYTIDYPTGILSFTNRNIITNRSRIEIEYEQAVEDYQNVYLEGDGSTTFGSIAVIGMYRRKYDDKNNPLTFTLSPAQEESLRTAGDSAVVRYTFADTSAEGNYILDQGHFVYVGEGNGDYRVTFFYIGENSGEYVYDPTIKAFVYQGTALGNYSPTKLVPLPV
;
A
#
# COMPACT_ATOMS: atom_id res chain seq x y z
N MET A 1 15.75 -21.56 -32.19
CA MET A 1 16.90 -20.80 -31.65
C MET A 1 17.07 -21.23 -30.19
N VAL A 2 18.23 -21.73 -29.78
CA VAL A 2 18.44 -22.16 -28.38
C VAL A 2 18.96 -20.95 -27.60
N LEU A 3 18.15 -20.40 -26.68
CA LEU A 3 18.59 -19.37 -25.74
C LEU A 3 19.26 -20.06 -24.55
N LEU A 4 20.55 -19.82 -24.34
CA LEU A 4 21.22 -20.15 -23.09
C LEU A 4 21.15 -18.93 -22.18
N SER A 5 20.24 -18.95 -21.21
CA SER A 5 20.07 -17.86 -20.24
C SER A 5 20.84 -18.18 -18.96
N LEU A 6 21.95 -17.48 -18.70
CA LEU A 6 22.66 -17.53 -17.43
C LEU A 6 22.27 -16.31 -16.60
N PHE A 7 21.47 -16.49 -15.56
CA PHE A 7 21.10 -15.42 -14.63
C PHE A 7 21.95 -15.53 -13.37
N ILE A 8 22.77 -14.52 -13.12
CA ILE A 8 23.44 -14.33 -11.83
C ILE A 8 22.66 -13.25 -11.10
N VAL A 9 21.82 -13.65 -10.16
CA VAL A 9 21.11 -12.72 -9.27
C VAL A 9 21.97 -12.55 -8.03
N SER A 10 22.54 -11.36 -7.83
CA SER A 10 23.11 -10.96 -6.55
C SER A 10 22.13 -9.99 -5.90
N GLN A 11 21.33 -10.44 -4.93
CA GLN A 11 20.77 -9.51 -3.96
C GLN A 11 21.88 -9.12 -3.00
N ILE A 12 22.17 -7.83 -2.90
CA ILE A 12 22.99 -7.30 -1.81
C ILE A 12 21.99 -6.87 -0.74
N SER A 13 21.75 -7.76 0.24
CA SER A 13 21.16 -7.37 1.52
C SER A 13 22.25 -6.67 2.32
N GLU A 14 22.04 -5.42 2.73
CA GLU A 14 22.86 -4.81 3.77
C GLU A 14 22.41 -5.38 5.12
N GLY A 15 22.99 -6.53 5.47
CA GLY A 15 22.77 -7.20 6.75
C GLY A 15 23.96 -8.05 7.12
N ASP A 16 24.81 -7.49 8.00
CA ASP A 16 25.80 -8.12 8.88
C ASP A 16 26.75 -9.22 8.33
N THR A 17 28.05 -8.97 8.46
CA THR A 17 29.17 -9.81 7.97
C THR A 17 29.37 -11.17 8.66
N THR A 18 28.35 -11.75 9.29
CA THR A 18 28.48 -13.06 9.93
C THR A 18 27.19 -13.86 9.86
N PHE A 19 26.75 -14.25 8.65
CA PHE A 19 26.13 -15.56 8.34
C PHE A 19 25.83 -15.57 6.83
N GLN A 20 26.58 -16.37 6.05
CA GLN A 20 26.24 -16.62 4.66
C GLN A 20 25.04 -17.57 4.61
N GLU A 21 23.83 -17.03 4.50
CA GLU A 21 22.72 -17.81 3.93
C GLU A 21 22.90 -17.84 2.40
N LEU A 22 23.16 -19.03 1.88
CA LEU A 22 23.21 -19.32 0.46
C LEU A 22 21.79 -19.31 -0.08
N ASP A 23 21.41 -18.20 -0.71
CA ASP A 23 20.15 -18.12 -1.44
C ASP A 23 20.14 -19.11 -2.62
N SER A 24 19.05 -19.85 -2.68
CA SER A 24 18.80 -20.98 -3.58
C SER A 24 19.02 -20.62 -5.04
N VAL A 25 19.85 -21.39 -5.76
CA VAL A 25 20.02 -21.26 -7.20
C VAL A 25 18.96 -22.09 -7.93
N TYR A 26 18.00 -21.44 -8.58
CA TYR A 26 16.98 -22.09 -9.39
C TYR A 26 17.44 -22.22 -10.85
N TYR A 27 17.39 -23.43 -11.41
CA TYR A 27 17.54 -23.68 -12.85
C TYR A 27 16.27 -24.34 -13.39
N ARG A 28 15.67 -23.76 -14.44
CA ARG A 28 14.57 -24.39 -15.20
C ARG A 28 14.88 -24.30 -16.68
N TYR A 29 14.79 -25.44 -17.37
CA TYR A 29 14.85 -25.52 -18.83
C TYR A 29 13.43 -25.45 -19.38
N GLU A 30 13.16 -24.52 -20.29
CA GLU A 30 11.88 -24.45 -21.00
C GLU A 30 12.13 -24.17 -22.48
N MET A 31 11.51 -24.98 -23.34
CA MET A 31 11.59 -24.84 -24.80
C MET A 31 10.53 -23.82 -25.21
N ILE A 32 10.96 -22.61 -25.57
CA ILE A 32 10.07 -21.57 -26.10
C ILE A 32 10.10 -21.66 -27.63
N GLU A 33 8.94 -21.90 -28.24
CA GLU A 33 8.75 -21.81 -29.68
C GLU A 33 8.70 -20.33 -30.06
N SER A 34 9.79 -19.83 -30.64
CA SER A 34 9.99 -18.39 -30.87
C SER A 34 9.29 -17.91 -32.14
N ASP A 35 8.05 -17.45 -32.03
CA ASP A 35 7.58 -16.44 -32.99
C ASP A 35 8.38 -15.15 -32.73
N THR A 36 9.03 -14.65 -33.77
CA THR A 36 10.19 -13.74 -33.66
C THR A 36 9.80 -12.27 -33.42
N THR A 37 8.71 -12.03 -32.69
CA THR A 37 8.28 -10.69 -32.26
C THR A 37 8.37 -10.57 -30.75
N LEU A 38 9.59 -10.55 -30.22
CA LEU A 38 9.89 -10.23 -28.81
C LEU A 38 9.97 -8.70 -28.56
N TYR A 39 9.23 -7.95 -29.38
CA TYR A 39 9.05 -6.50 -29.30
C TYR A 39 7.58 -6.18 -29.57
N ASP A 40 6.68 -6.78 -28.81
CA ASP A 40 5.34 -6.25 -28.59
C ASP A 40 4.70 -6.97 -27.41
N SER A 41 3.76 -6.33 -26.74
CA SER A 41 3.06 -6.76 -25.50
C SER A 41 3.77 -6.50 -24.16
N LEU A 42 4.27 -5.27 -23.93
CA LEU A 42 4.58 -4.80 -22.56
C LEU A 42 3.44 -4.00 -21.91
N PHE A 43 2.21 -4.09 -22.42
CA PHE A 43 1.05 -3.39 -21.86
C PHE A 43 -0.20 -4.25 -22.03
N ALA A 44 -1.01 -4.39 -20.98
CA ALA A 44 -2.45 -4.53 -21.15
C ALA A 44 -3.03 -3.11 -21.00
N PRO A 45 -3.17 -2.34 -22.10
CA PRO A 45 -3.91 -1.10 -22.03
C PRO A 45 -5.38 -1.42 -21.72
N VAL A 46 -6.06 -0.54 -21.00
CA VAL A 46 -7.48 -0.34 -21.28
C VAL A 46 -7.54 0.00 -22.76
N ILE A 47 -8.18 -0.85 -23.56
CA ILE A 47 -8.29 -0.68 -25.01
C ILE A 47 -9.16 0.54 -25.26
N ILE A 48 -8.53 1.71 -25.39
CA ILE A 48 -9.04 2.78 -26.22
C ILE A 48 -8.49 2.49 -27.60
N ASP A 49 -9.38 2.19 -28.54
CA ASP A 49 -9.03 1.87 -29.92
C ASP A 49 -8.30 3.06 -30.57
N THR A 50 -6.96 3.03 -30.54
CA THR A 50 -6.07 4.00 -31.19
C THR A 50 -5.66 3.55 -32.59
N SER A 51 -6.25 2.48 -33.14
CA SER A 51 -5.96 1.93 -34.49
C SER A 51 -6.24 2.90 -35.65
N ARG A 52 -6.70 4.12 -35.34
CA ARG A 52 -6.99 5.20 -36.28
C ARG A 52 -6.24 6.49 -35.96
N THR A 53 -5.00 6.42 -35.49
CA THR A 53 -4.17 7.62 -35.31
C THR A 53 -3.28 7.80 -36.55
N PRO A 54 -3.58 8.75 -37.44
CA PRO A 54 -2.72 9.06 -38.59
C PRO A 54 -1.37 9.59 -38.10
N ALA A 55 -0.31 9.30 -38.84
CA ALA A 55 1.01 9.87 -38.58
C ALA A 55 0.95 11.42 -38.63
N GLY A 56 1.48 12.09 -37.60
CA GLY A 56 1.81 13.53 -37.65
C GLY A 56 0.96 14.49 -36.80
N GLU A 57 -0.06 14.03 -36.05
CA GLU A 57 -0.85 14.92 -35.18
C GLU A 57 -0.96 14.38 -33.75
N LEU A 58 -0.76 15.27 -32.78
CA LEU A 58 -1.05 15.00 -31.37
C LEU A 58 -2.55 15.16 -31.13
N ARG A 59 -3.17 14.11 -30.62
CA ARG A 59 -4.59 14.11 -30.28
C ARG A 59 -4.74 14.04 -28.77
N ILE A 60 -5.57 14.93 -28.26
CA ILE A 60 -6.06 14.91 -26.88
C ILE A 60 -7.55 14.64 -26.97
N SER A 61 -8.01 13.59 -26.31
CA SER A 61 -9.42 13.20 -26.29
C SER A 61 -9.81 12.80 -24.88
N GLY A 62 -11.01 13.14 -24.45
CA GLY A 62 -11.47 12.75 -23.14
C GLY A 62 -12.97 12.90 -22.97
N THR A 63 -13.46 12.34 -21.89
CA THR A 63 -14.84 12.45 -21.44
C THR A 63 -14.82 13.05 -20.05
N LYS A 64 -15.69 14.04 -19.82
CA LYS A 64 -15.95 14.58 -18.49
C LYS A 64 -17.41 14.32 -18.16
N ASP A 65 -17.63 13.49 -17.16
CA ASP A 65 -18.96 13.11 -16.71
C ASP A 65 -19.34 13.99 -15.52
N PHE A 66 -20.59 14.46 -15.52
CA PHE A 66 -21.18 15.17 -14.40
C PHE A 66 -22.50 14.49 -14.09
N SER A 67 -22.70 14.07 -12.84
CA SER A 67 -23.99 13.55 -12.37
C SER A 67 -24.45 14.30 -11.15
N PHE A 68 -25.77 14.43 -11.02
CA PHE A 68 -26.40 15.00 -9.84
C PHE A 68 -27.53 14.06 -9.44
N ASP A 69 -27.45 13.56 -8.21
CA ASP A 69 -28.46 12.73 -7.59
C ASP A 69 -29.08 13.50 -6.40
N VAL A 70 -30.40 13.40 -6.25
CA VAL A 70 -31.15 14.17 -5.25
C VAL A 70 -30.87 13.68 -3.83
N ASP A 71 -30.52 12.41 -3.65
CA ASP A 71 -30.21 11.80 -2.36
C ASP A 71 -28.69 11.71 -2.10
N GLN A 72 -27.86 11.70 -3.16
CA GLN A 72 -26.42 11.44 -3.07
C GLN A 72 -25.52 12.62 -3.48
N GLY A 73 -26.09 13.70 -4.05
CA GLY A 73 -25.36 14.94 -4.33
C GLY A 73 -24.75 15.01 -5.73
N PHE A 74 -23.65 15.76 -5.86
CA PHE A 74 -23.00 16.05 -7.14
C PHE A 74 -21.71 15.24 -7.31
N ASP A 75 -21.57 14.57 -8.46
CA ASP A 75 -20.38 13.80 -8.81
C ASP A 75 -19.79 14.26 -10.15
N GLN A 76 -18.47 14.07 -10.28
CA GLN A 76 -17.72 14.39 -11.49
C GLN A 76 -16.68 13.31 -11.81
N GLY A 77 -16.66 12.83 -13.05
CA GLY A 77 -15.64 11.91 -13.57
C GLY A 77 -14.86 12.56 -14.71
N LEU A 78 -13.61 12.16 -14.89
CA LEU A 78 -12.74 12.66 -15.95
C LEU A 78 -11.85 11.55 -16.50
N ALA A 79 -12.05 11.18 -17.77
CA ALA A 79 -11.11 10.34 -18.50
C ALA A 79 -10.48 11.16 -19.64
N VAL A 80 -9.16 11.32 -19.64
CA VAL A 80 -8.39 12.01 -20.68
C VAL A 80 -7.30 11.08 -21.19
N GLY A 81 -7.23 10.94 -22.51
CA GLY A 81 -6.16 10.29 -23.23
C GLY A 81 -5.43 11.28 -24.13
N ILE A 82 -4.11 11.13 -24.19
CA ILE A 82 -3.23 11.87 -25.09
C ILE A 82 -2.47 10.84 -25.92
N ALA A 83 -2.52 10.96 -27.24
CA ALA A 83 -1.78 10.07 -28.13
C ALA A 83 -1.39 10.80 -29.43
N GLY A 84 -0.16 10.60 -29.88
CA GLY A 84 0.26 11.06 -31.20
C GLY A 84 1.77 11.14 -31.35
N GLU A 85 2.21 11.60 -32.51
CA GLU A 85 3.61 11.73 -32.86
C GLU A 85 3.86 13.10 -33.52
N ILE A 86 4.78 13.89 -32.96
CA ILE A 86 5.20 15.20 -33.48
C ILE A 86 6.72 15.15 -33.66
N GLU A 87 7.19 15.44 -34.87
CA GLU A 87 8.64 15.54 -35.20
C GLU A 87 9.48 14.32 -34.74
N GLY A 88 8.92 13.11 -34.82
CA GLY A 88 9.59 11.87 -34.39
C GLY A 88 9.59 11.64 -32.88
N VAL A 89 8.81 12.41 -32.13
CA VAL A 89 8.53 12.21 -30.70
C VAL A 89 7.09 11.70 -30.56
N ARG A 90 6.95 10.47 -30.09
CA ARG A 90 5.68 9.84 -29.78
C ARG A 90 5.33 10.06 -28.31
N VAL A 91 4.12 10.54 -28.06
CA VAL A 91 3.57 10.76 -26.72
C VAL A 91 2.32 9.92 -26.56
N GLU A 92 2.26 9.17 -25.47
CA GLU A 92 1.08 8.41 -25.06
C GLU A 92 0.83 8.68 -23.59
N GLY A 93 -0.39 9.03 -23.22
CA GLY A 93 -0.75 9.19 -21.82
C GLY A 93 -2.22 9.01 -21.58
N ASN A 94 -2.53 8.63 -20.35
CA ASN A 94 -3.89 8.53 -19.86
C ASN A 94 -3.95 9.08 -18.45
N LEU A 95 -5.03 9.78 -18.18
CA LEU A 95 -5.47 10.23 -16.88
C LEU A 95 -6.92 9.78 -16.77
N SER A 96 -7.23 8.88 -15.84
CA SER A 96 -8.60 8.52 -15.54
C SER A 96 -8.89 8.78 -14.08
N ASP A 97 -9.94 9.53 -13.87
CA ASP A 97 -10.62 9.81 -12.62
C ASP A 97 -12.09 9.43 -12.86
N LYS A 98 -12.68 8.61 -11.99
CA LYS A 98 -14.05 8.14 -12.17
C LYS A 98 -14.97 8.76 -11.13
N ALA A 99 -16.14 9.22 -11.58
CA ALA A 99 -17.29 9.46 -10.72
C ALA A 99 -18.11 8.17 -10.56
N THR A 100 -18.65 7.97 -9.36
CA THR A 100 -19.70 6.96 -9.17
C THR A 100 -20.80 7.47 -8.24
N SER A 101 -22.05 7.27 -8.69
CA SER A 101 -23.31 7.67 -8.08
C SER A 101 -23.77 6.71 -6.97
N SER A 102 -23.02 6.64 -5.87
CA SER A 102 -23.50 6.01 -4.63
C SER A 102 -22.98 6.78 -3.43
N SER A 103 -23.85 7.10 -2.47
CA SER A 103 -23.46 7.74 -1.21
C SER A 103 -22.36 6.91 -0.55
N THR A 104 -21.15 7.46 -0.56
CA THR A 104 -19.90 6.96 0.03
C THR A 104 -19.19 5.82 -0.69
N VAL A 105 -18.54 6.18 -1.81
CA VAL A 105 -17.24 5.64 -2.26
C VAL A 105 -16.46 6.78 -2.92
N GLN A 106 -15.36 7.22 -2.30
CA GLN A 106 -14.19 7.85 -2.95
C GLN A 106 -13.02 7.51 -2.01
N LEU A 107 -11.85 7.04 -2.44
CA LEU A 107 -11.07 7.48 -3.59
C LEU A 107 -9.93 6.46 -3.82
N SER A 108 -10.06 5.57 -4.80
CA SER A 108 -8.94 4.95 -5.53
C SER A 108 -9.46 3.91 -6.53
N GLU A 109 -10.47 4.30 -7.32
CA GLU A 109 -10.59 3.72 -8.65
C GLU A 109 -9.40 4.20 -9.46
N VAL A 110 -8.25 3.57 -9.22
CA VAL A 110 -7.07 3.54 -10.08
C VAL A 110 -6.90 4.82 -10.88
N GLU A 111 -6.33 5.86 -10.25
CA GLU A 111 -5.62 6.92 -10.96
C GLU A 111 -4.49 6.24 -11.75
N LYS A 112 -4.84 5.61 -12.87
CA LYS A 112 -3.86 5.19 -13.88
C LYS A 112 -3.45 6.49 -14.54
N VAL A 113 -2.53 7.18 -13.91
CA VAL A 113 -1.71 8.16 -14.62
C VAL A 113 -0.64 7.35 -15.30
N SER A 114 -0.67 7.35 -16.63
CA SER A 114 0.51 6.95 -17.37
C SER A 114 0.85 8.05 -18.35
N LEU A 115 2.13 8.37 -18.45
CA LEU A 115 2.66 9.22 -19.51
C LEU A 115 3.92 8.56 -20.02
N LYS A 116 4.01 8.41 -21.34
CA LYS A 116 5.12 7.82 -22.06
C LYS A 116 5.53 8.75 -23.17
N ILE A 117 6.83 8.87 -23.33
CA ILE A 117 7.46 9.64 -24.39
C ILE A 117 8.48 8.71 -25.03
N SER A 118 8.49 8.63 -26.36
CA SER A 118 9.47 7.82 -27.08
C SER A 118 9.93 8.51 -28.36
N THR A 119 11.18 8.30 -28.71
CA THR A 119 11.82 8.76 -29.94
C THR A 119 12.55 7.57 -30.59
N ASN A 120 13.32 7.83 -31.66
CA ASN A 120 14.12 6.80 -32.31
C ASN A 120 15.22 6.19 -31.44
N ASN A 121 15.64 6.85 -30.36
CA ASN A 121 16.77 6.41 -29.52
C ASN A 121 16.55 6.61 -28.01
N PHE A 122 15.39 7.11 -27.60
CA PHE A 122 15.06 7.38 -26.21
C PHE A 122 13.62 6.97 -25.91
N TYR A 123 13.38 6.51 -24.69
CA TYR A 123 12.05 6.40 -24.13
C TYR A 123 12.05 6.80 -22.66
N GLY A 124 10.94 7.36 -22.23
CA GLY A 124 10.68 7.70 -20.84
C GLY A 124 9.22 7.43 -20.52
N GLY A 125 8.94 7.07 -19.28
CA GLY A 125 7.58 6.89 -18.81
C GLY A 125 7.45 7.14 -17.32
N LEU A 126 6.24 7.51 -16.90
CA LEU A 126 5.82 7.60 -15.51
C LEU A 126 4.45 6.94 -15.35
N GLY A 127 4.18 6.38 -14.19
CA GLY A 127 2.93 5.69 -13.88
C GLY A 127 3.14 4.26 -13.41
N THR A 128 2.16 3.38 -13.65
CA THR A 128 2.30 1.95 -13.41
C THR A 128 3.29 1.33 -14.39
N LEU A 129 4.35 0.72 -13.86
CA LEU A 129 5.40 0.01 -14.58
C LEU A 129 5.24 -1.49 -14.30
N SER A 130 4.84 -2.26 -15.31
CA SER A 130 4.90 -3.73 -15.23
C SER A 130 6.31 -4.18 -15.60
N LEU A 131 7.10 -4.51 -14.59
CA LEU A 131 8.46 -4.97 -14.71
C LEU A 131 8.49 -6.49 -14.92
N ARG A 132 9.06 -6.93 -16.05
CA ARG A 132 9.36 -8.36 -16.25
C ARG A 132 10.76 -8.67 -15.72
N LEU A 133 10.80 -9.40 -14.62
CA LEU A 133 12.01 -9.97 -14.06
C LEU A 133 12.39 -11.27 -14.79
N PRO A 134 13.63 -11.76 -14.61
CA PRO A 134 14.01 -13.11 -15.01
C PRO A 134 12.99 -14.16 -14.56
N PHE A 135 12.93 -15.28 -15.28
CA PHE A 135 12.05 -16.43 -14.98
C PHE A 135 10.54 -16.17 -15.16
N GLY A 136 10.17 -15.10 -15.86
CA GLY A 136 8.76 -14.82 -16.18
C GLY A 136 7.98 -14.19 -15.02
N ILE A 137 8.66 -13.76 -13.96
CA ILE A 137 8.04 -13.00 -12.87
C ILE A 137 7.71 -11.61 -13.40
N THR A 138 6.48 -11.16 -13.18
CA THR A 138 6.06 -9.78 -13.49
C THR A 138 5.69 -9.10 -12.19
N ASP A 139 6.25 -7.92 -11.97
CA ASP A 139 6.03 -7.07 -10.81
C ASP A 139 5.38 -5.77 -11.29
N GLU A 140 4.35 -5.28 -10.62
CA GLU A 140 3.71 -4.01 -10.95
C GLU A 140 4.09 -2.97 -9.91
N ILE A 141 4.92 -2.01 -10.32
CA ILE A 141 5.44 -0.95 -9.45
C ILE A 141 5.07 0.41 -10.02
N TYR A 142 4.75 1.38 -9.16
CA TYR A 142 4.40 2.72 -9.63
C TYR A 142 5.64 3.63 -9.62
N GLY A 143 6.02 4.21 -10.75
CA GLY A 143 7.29 4.93 -10.81
C GLY A 143 7.57 5.61 -12.12
N SER A 144 8.83 5.97 -12.31
CA SER A 144 9.36 6.51 -13.55
C SER A 144 10.47 5.61 -14.10
N ARG A 145 10.55 5.53 -15.42
CA ARG A 145 11.59 4.81 -16.14
C ARG A 145 12.09 5.65 -17.29
N ILE A 146 13.40 5.67 -17.48
CA ILE A 146 14.03 6.29 -18.64
C ILE A 146 14.98 5.28 -19.28
N GLY A 147 15.13 5.35 -20.60
CA GLY A 147 16.05 4.48 -21.30
C GLY A 147 16.44 5.02 -22.66
N ILE A 148 17.58 4.54 -23.13
CA ILE A 148 18.09 4.81 -24.47
C ILE A 148 18.29 3.49 -25.20
N HIS A 149 18.09 3.51 -26.51
CA HIS A 149 18.36 2.37 -27.36
C HIS A 149 19.00 2.80 -28.68
N THR A 150 19.70 1.89 -29.33
CA THR A 150 20.18 2.10 -30.69
C THR A 150 18.99 2.13 -31.67
N ALA A 151 19.16 2.78 -32.82
CA ALA A 151 18.10 2.87 -33.84
C ALA A 151 17.67 1.48 -34.35
N ASP A 152 18.57 0.50 -34.34
CA ASP A 152 18.30 -0.91 -34.69
C ASP A 152 17.73 -1.73 -33.51
N LYS A 153 17.52 -1.10 -32.34
CA LYS A 153 17.03 -1.70 -31.09
C LYS A 153 17.84 -2.90 -30.58
N LYS A 154 19.06 -3.11 -31.07
CA LYS A 154 19.92 -4.23 -30.63
C LYS A 154 20.61 -3.97 -29.30
N ARG A 155 20.72 -2.71 -28.89
CA ARG A 155 21.28 -2.32 -27.61
C ARG A 155 20.33 -1.38 -26.90
N ASN A 156 20.13 -1.62 -25.60
CA ASN A 156 19.39 -0.71 -24.74
C ASN A 156 20.04 -0.64 -23.35
N VAL A 157 19.79 0.48 -22.69
CA VAL A 157 20.04 0.65 -21.27
C VAL A 157 18.93 1.52 -20.70
N SER A 158 18.43 1.15 -19.53
CA SER A 158 17.43 1.91 -18.79
C SER A 158 17.74 1.98 -17.31
N ALA A 159 17.12 2.97 -16.68
CA ALA A 159 17.04 3.09 -15.24
C ALA A 159 15.58 3.36 -14.84
N ALA A 160 15.17 2.84 -13.70
CA ALA A 160 13.86 3.11 -13.12
C ALA A 160 13.97 3.47 -11.64
N TYR A 161 13.07 4.36 -11.23
CA TYR A 161 12.80 4.71 -9.85
C TYR A 161 11.31 4.47 -9.61
N ALA A 162 10.97 3.58 -8.69
CA ALA A 162 9.58 3.27 -8.38
C ALA A 162 9.34 3.15 -6.89
N VAL A 163 8.08 3.33 -6.52
CA VAL A 163 7.58 3.20 -5.16
C VAL A 163 6.39 2.26 -5.15
N ASN A 164 6.25 1.49 -4.08
CA ASN A 164 5.05 0.70 -3.83
C ASN A 164 4.46 1.14 -2.48
N ARG A 165 3.19 1.60 -2.51
CA ARG A 165 2.50 2.19 -1.36
C ARG A 165 1.38 1.30 -0.82
N GLY A 166 0.86 0.40 -1.64
CA GLY A 166 -0.22 -0.49 -1.24
C GLY A 166 -1.22 -0.72 -2.36
N VAL A 167 -2.28 -1.44 -2.04
CA VAL A 167 -3.39 -1.75 -2.97
C VAL A 167 -4.69 -1.43 -2.29
N TYR A 168 -5.56 -0.66 -2.95
CA TYR A 168 -6.87 -0.38 -2.41
C TYR A 168 -7.70 -1.63 -2.16
N GLN A 169 -8.39 -1.62 -1.03
CA GLN A 169 -9.33 -2.64 -0.60
C GLN A 169 -10.61 -1.98 -0.15
N ARG A 170 -11.73 -2.61 -0.51
CA ARG A 170 -13.04 -2.35 0.10
C ARG A 170 -13.53 -3.61 0.77
N ARG A 171 -13.96 -3.49 2.02
CA ARG A 171 -14.48 -4.59 2.81
C ARG A 171 -15.79 -4.23 3.47
N GLN A 172 -16.69 -5.19 3.50
CA GLN A 172 -17.92 -5.11 4.26
C GLN A 172 -17.84 -6.13 5.40
N LEU A 173 -17.95 -5.64 6.64
CA LEU A 173 -17.97 -6.44 7.85
C LEU A 173 -19.37 -6.39 8.45
N LYS A 174 -19.83 -7.53 8.98
CA LYS A 174 -21.09 -7.60 9.71
C LYS A 174 -20.81 -7.35 11.19
N GLY A 175 -21.55 -6.43 11.79
CA GLY A 175 -21.49 -6.20 13.22
C GLY A 175 -21.98 -7.41 14.01
N GLU A 176 -21.42 -7.58 15.20
CA GLU A 176 -21.84 -8.58 16.17
C GLU A 176 -22.35 -7.88 17.43
N GLU A 177 -23.38 -8.45 18.05
CA GLU A 177 -24.01 -7.86 19.24
C GLU A 177 -22.99 -7.68 20.37
N GLY A 178 -22.80 -6.44 20.81
CA GLY A 178 -21.89 -6.12 21.91
C GLY A 178 -20.39 -6.19 21.58
N LYS A 179 -20.01 -6.54 20.35
CA LYS A 179 -18.61 -6.60 19.93
C LYS A 179 -18.17 -5.26 19.35
N GLN A 180 -17.40 -4.49 20.11
CA GLN A 180 -16.81 -3.22 19.63
C GLN A 180 -15.43 -3.41 18.98
N SER A 181 -14.74 -4.51 19.29
CA SER A 181 -13.41 -4.87 18.81
C SER A 181 -13.18 -6.37 19.05
N PRO A 182 -12.32 -7.06 18.28
CA PRO A 182 -11.63 -6.61 17.07
C PRO A 182 -12.45 -6.88 15.79
N TYR A 183 -12.39 -5.96 14.83
CA TYR A 183 -12.85 -6.16 13.45
C TYR A 183 -11.65 -6.18 12.50
N PHE A 184 -11.44 -7.28 11.80
CA PHE A 184 -10.22 -7.49 11.00
C PHE A 184 -10.40 -7.01 9.55
N LEU A 185 -9.47 -6.17 9.11
CA LEU A 185 -9.29 -5.77 7.71
C LEU A 185 -8.63 -6.88 6.88
N GLY A 186 -8.08 -7.93 7.49
CA GLY A 186 -7.46 -9.03 6.75
C GLY A 186 -6.07 -8.70 6.18
N GLY A 187 -5.39 -7.72 6.77
CA GLY A 187 -4.00 -7.35 6.51
C GLY A 187 -3.70 -5.94 7.00
N SER A 188 -2.43 -5.54 6.97
CA SER A 188 -2.01 -4.20 7.36
C SER A 188 -2.58 -3.14 6.41
N ALA A 189 -2.78 -1.93 6.92
CA ALA A 189 -3.34 -0.82 6.17
C ALA A 189 -2.41 0.39 6.21
N VAL A 190 -2.43 1.20 5.16
CA VAL A 190 -1.70 2.46 5.11
C VAL A 190 -2.39 3.48 5.99
N ALA A 191 -1.64 4.09 6.90
CA ALA A 191 -2.10 5.03 7.91
C ALA A 191 -2.79 6.24 7.27
N GLY A 192 -4.02 6.51 7.70
CA GLY A 192 -4.83 7.64 7.28
C GLY A 192 -5.52 7.48 5.92
N THR A 193 -5.40 6.32 5.27
CA THR A 193 -6.12 6.04 4.01
C THR A 193 -7.54 5.54 4.23
N GLU A 194 -7.88 5.16 5.46
CA GLU A 194 -9.13 4.48 5.74
C GLU A 194 -10.33 5.43 5.84
N HIS A 195 -11.45 4.99 5.29
CA HIS A 195 -12.76 5.59 5.48
C HIS A 195 -13.70 4.50 6.00
N VAL A 196 -14.30 4.74 7.16
CA VAL A 196 -15.19 3.79 7.83
C VAL A 196 -16.61 4.33 7.81
N TYR A 197 -17.51 3.56 7.23
CA TYR A 197 -18.93 3.86 7.18
C TYR A 197 -19.72 2.87 8.03
N LEU A 198 -20.71 3.38 8.74
CA LEU A 198 -21.58 2.58 9.58
C LEU A 198 -23.04 2.82 9.19
N ALA A 199 -23.76 1.72 8.96
CA ALA A 199 -25.21 1.72 8.78
C ALA A 199 -25.87 0.77 9.80
N ASP A 200 -27.04 1.14 10.31
CA ASP A 200 -27.88 0.25 11.15
C ASP A 200 -29.14 -0.16 10.39
N GLY A 201 -29.20 -1.44 10.01
CA GLY A 201 -30.30 -1.98 9.22
C GLY A 201 -30.46 -1.28 7.87
N VAL A 202 -31.57 -0.56 7.71
CA VAL A 202 -31.94 0.16 6.47
C VAL A 202 -31.54 1.64 6.49
N ALA A 203 -30.97 2.12 7.59
CA ALA A 203 -30.49 3.50 7.67
C ALA A 203 -29.35 3.73 6.64
N PRO A 204 -29.22 4.96 6.11
CA PRO A 204 -28.09 5.31 5.26
C PRO A 204 -26.78 5.18 6.03
N ALA A 205 -25.71 4.86 5.32
CA ALA A 205 -24.38 4.76 5.91
C ALA A 205 -23.87 6.16 6.28
N VAL A 206 -23.26 6.26 7.46
CA VAL A 206 -22.66 7.50 7.97
C VAL A 206 -21.15 7.32 8.03
N LEU A 207 -20.42 8.29 7.48
CA LEU A 207 -18.96 8.35 7.62
C LEU A 207 -18.60 8.63 9.08
N LEU A 208 -17.76 7.77 9.65
CA LEU A 208 -17.24 7.91 11.00
C LEU A 208 -15.92 8.69 11.01
N GLU A 209 -15.62 9.32 12.13
CA GLU A 209 -14.37 10.06 12.33
C GLU A 209 -13.36 9.22 13.15
N ARG A 210 -12.15 9.06 12.62
CA ARG A 210 -11.02 8.42 13.31
C ARG A 210 -10.72 9.14 14.63
N ASP A 211 -10.33 8.38 15.64
CA ASP A 211 -10.02 8.80 17.01
C ASP A 211 -11.21 9.38 17.80
N ARG A 212 -12.38 9.51 17.17
CA ARG A 212 -13.64 9.92 17.80
C ARG A 212 -14.64 8.76 17.88
N ASP A 213 -14.92 8.15 16.74
CA ASP A 213 -15.94 7.12 16.55
C ASP A 213 -15.32 5.72 16.46
N TYR A 214 -14.08 5.62 16.00
CA TYR A 214 -13.30 4.39 15.96
C TYR A 214 -11.80 4.67 16.09
N THR A 215 -11.02 3.64 16.38
CA THR A 215 -9.57 3.62 16.26
C THR A 215 -9.17 2.44 15.36
N ILE A 216 -8.04 2.57 14.69
CA ILE A 216 -7.49 1.54 13.83
C ILE A 216 -6.04 1.25 14.20
N ASP A 217 -5.75 -0.03 14.26
CA ASP A 217 -4.42 -0.59 14.41
C ASP A 217 -3.91 -1.01 13.03
N TYR A 218 -3.24 -0.08 12.35
CA TYR A 218 -2.81 -0.24 10.97
C TYR A 218 -1.85 -1.43 10.74
N PRO A 219 -0.85 -1.73 11.59
CA PRO A 219 0.02 -2.88 11.35
C PRO A 219 -0.71 -4.24 11.42
N THR A 220 -1.71 -4.38 12.31
CA THR A 220 -2.47 -5.64 12.42
C THR A 220 -3.76 -5.64 11.59
N GLY A 221 -4.16 -4.48 11.07
CA GLY A 221 -5.44 -4.29 10.38
C GLY A 221 -6.63 -4.50 11.30
N ILE A 222 -6.58 -4.04 12.56
CA ILE A 222 -7.68 -4.19 13.52
C ILE A 222 -8.42 -2.87 13.70
N LEU A 223 -9.70 -2.86 13.37
CA LEU A 223 -10.62 -1.76 13.63
C LEU A 223 -11.33 -1.97 14.98
N SER A 224 -11.41 -0.90 15.78
CA SER A 224 -12.08 -0.88 17.09
C SER A 224 -13.01 0.32 17.19
N PHE A 225 -14.28 0.09 17.51
CA PHE A 225 -15.28 1.15 17.66
C PHE A 225 -15.27 1.71 19.08
N THR A 226 -15.49 3.02 19.19
CA THR A 226 -15.72 3.65 20.49
C THR A 226 -17.18 3.46 20.91
N ASN A 227 -17.45 3.64 22.21
CA ASN A 227 -18.82 3.53 22.73
C ASN A 227 -19.78 4.64 22.27
N ARG A 228 -19.33 5.56 21.41
CA ARG A 228 -20.21 6.55 20.76
C ARG A 228 -21.14 5.89 19.76
N ASN A 229 -20.68 4.82 19.10
CA ASN A 229 -21.44 4.07 18.10
C ASN A 229 -21.47 2.60 18.49
N ILE A 230 -22.51 2.17 19.20
CA ILE A 230 -22.63 0.78 19.64
C ILE A 230 -22.91 -0.13 18.44
N ILE A 231 -21.95 -0.98 18.13
CA ILE A 231 -22.12 -2.04 17.13
C ILE A 231 -23.09 -3.14 17.63
N THR A 232 -24.05 -3.50 16.78
CA THR A 232 -25.05 -4.54 17.01
C THR A 232 -25.03 -5.57 15.87
N ASN A 233 -25.82 -6.64 15.98
CA ASN A 233 -25.98 -7.61 14.90
C ASN A 233 -26.65 -7.05 13.61
N ARG A 234 -27.20 -5.83 13.68
CA ARG A 234 -27.81 -5.10 12.56
C ARG A 234 -26.83 -4.12 11.89
N SER A 235 -25.69 -3.86 12.52
CA SER A 235 -24.68 -2.96 12.00
C SER A 235 -24.03 -3.55 10.75
N ARG A 236 -23.98 -2.75 9.69
CA ARG A 236 -23.18 -2.98 8.50
C ARG A 236 -22.04 -1.98 8.52
N ILE A 237 -20.82 -2.52 8.55
CA ILE A 237 -19.58 -1.75 8.58
C ILE A 237 -18.98 -1.85 7.19
N GLU A 238 -18.80 -0.73 6.51
CA GLU A 238 -18.13 -0.66 5.22
C GLU A 238 -16.83 0.12 5.38
N ILE A 239 -15.72 -0.44 4.92
CA ILE A 239 -14.39 0.11 5.13
C ILE A 239 -13.67 0.14 3.80
N GLU A 240 -13.10 1.27 3.49
CA GLU A 240 -12.28 1.54 2.32
C GLU A 240 -10.91 1.95 2.81
N TYR A 241 -9.83 1.36 2.29
CA TYR A 241 -8.47 1.63 2.75
C TYR A 241 -7.45 1.16 1.74
N GLU A 242 -6.22 1.67 1.82
CA GLU A 242 -5.10 1.10 1.08
C GLU A 242 -4.45 0.00 1.94
N GLN A 243 -4.44 -1.24 1.45
CA GLN A 243 -3.76 -2.34 2.10
C GLN A 243 -2.26 -2.21 1.88
N ALA A 244 -1.51 -2.12 2.97
CA ALA A 244 -0.07 -2.04 2.91
C ALA A 244 0.52 -3.40 2.50
N VAL A 245 1.52 -3.36 1.61
CA VAL A 245 2.29 -4.56 1.23
C VAL A 245 3.43 -4.81 2.21
N GLU A 246 3.98 -3.74 2.80
CA GLU A 246 5.03 -3.74 3.82
C GLU A 246 4.76 -2.62 4.85
N ASP A 247 5.51 -2.59 5.95
CA ASP A 247 5.39 -1.55 6.99
C ASP A 247 5.95 -0.18 6.58
N TYR A 248 6.88 -0.15 5.63
CA TYR A 248 7.49 1.06 5.08
C TYR A 248 7.30 1.14 3.57
N GLN A 249 7.32 2.36 3.03
CA GLN A 249 7.26 2.54 1.59
C GLN A 249 8.54 2.00 0.95
N ASN A 250 8.41 1.00 0.08
CA ASN A 250 9.56 0.49 -0.67
C ASN A 250 9.97 1.46 -1.75
N VAL A 251 11.26 1.75 -1.82
CA VAL A 251 11.89 2.37 -2.98
C VAL A 251 12.60 1.30 -3.80
N TYR A 252 12.29 1.27 -5.09
CA TYR A 252 12.96 0.42 -6.06
C TYR A 252 13.84 1.28 -6.97
N LEU A 253 15.14 1.00 -6.94
CA LEU A 253 16.10 1.50 -7.92
C LEU A 253 16.48 0.36 -8.83
N GLU A 254 16.33 0.59 -10.13
CA GLU A 254 16.67 -0.42 -11.13
C GLU A 254 17.54 0.19 -12.23
N GLY A 255 18.49 -0.61 -12.70
CA GLY A 255 19.20 -0.37 -13.95
C GLY A 255 19.33 -1.67 -14.71
N ASP A 256 18.99 -1.66 -15.99
CA ASP A 256 19.08 -2.84 -16.84
C ASP A 256 19.54 -2.45 -18.24
N GLY A 257 20.06 -3.42 -18.96
CA GLY A 257 20.46 -3.23 -20.33
C GLY A 257 20.66 -4.55 -21.04
N SER A 258 20.55 -4.48 -22.36
CA SER A 258 20.77 -5.64 -23.20
C SER A 258 21.55 -5.28 -24.45
N THR A 259 22.26 -6.25 -24.98
CA THR A 259 22.99 -6.14 -26.23
C THR A 259 22.92 -7.46 -27.00
N THR A 260 22.59 -7.38 -28.27
CA THR A 260 22.53 -8.53 -29.17
C THR A 260 23.72 -8.52 -30.13
N PHE A 261 24.49 -9.60 -30.15
CA PHE A 261 25.59 -9.85 -31.06
C PHE A 261 25.33 -11.11 -31.89
N GLY A 262 24.93 -10.93 -33.15
CA GLY A 262 24.53 -12.05 -34.01
C GLY A 262 23.32 -12.78 -33.43
N SER A 263 23.47 -14.06 -33.10
CA SER A 263 22.45 -14.90 -32.48
C SER A 263 22.50 -14.93 -30.95
N ILE A 264 23.39 -14.16 -30.32
CA ILE A 264 23.59 -14.13 -28.87
C ILE A 264 22.99 -12.83 -28.32
N ALA A 265 22.09 -12.95 -27.34
CA ALA A 265 21.60 -11.83 -26.56
C ALA A 265 22.24 -11.88 -25.16
N VAL A 266 22.77 -10.75 -24.70
CA VAL A 266 23.27 -10.56 -23.34
C VAL A 266 22.36 -9.55 -22.66
N ILE A 267 21.86 -9.89 -21.48
CA ILE A 267 20.96 -9.05 -20.68
C ILE A 267 21.57 -8.96 -19.28
N GLY A 268 21.71 -7.75 -18.76
CA GLY A 268 22.13 -7.47 -17.39
C GLY A 268 21.07 -6.64 -16.70
N MET A 269 20.82 -6.92 -15.42
CA MET A 269 19.88 -6.19 -14.59
C MET A 269 20.45 -6.06 -13.18
N TYR A 270 20.30 -4.88 -12.61
CA TYR A 270 20.60 -4.54 -11.23
C TYR A 270 19.34 -3.93 -10.61
N ARG A 271 18.97 -4.43 -9.43
CA ARG A 271 17.82 -3.92 -8.67
C ARG A 271 18.20 -3.78 -7.21
N ARG A 272 17.86 -2.65 -6.61
CA ARG A 272 17.93 -2.40 -5.17
C ARG A 272 16.52 -2.09 -4.67
N LYS A 273 16.10 -2.79 -3.62
CA LYS A 273 14.92 -2.48 -2.79
C LYS A 273 15.45 -1.98 -1.45
N TYR A 274 14.88 -0.92 -0.91
CA TYR A 274 15.13 -0.48 0.47
C TYR A 274 13.91 0.27 1.01
N ASP A 275 13.75 0.26 2.32
CA ASP A 275 12.67 0.95 3.00
C ASP A 275 12.95 2.45 3.08
N ASP A 276 11.96 3.28 2.72
CA ASP A 276 12.00 4.70 3.00
C ASP A 276 11.67 4.93 4.47
N LYS A 277 12.73 5.02 5.29
CA LYS A 277 12.65 5.21 6.75
C LYS A 277 11.81 6.43 7.17
N ASN A 278 11.69 7.43 6.28
CA ASN A 278 10.94 8.66 6.56
C ASN A 278 9.46 8.55 6.18
N ASN A 279 9.05 7.47 5.51
CA ASN A 279 7.68 7.26 5.03
C ASN A 279 7.17 5.88 5.49
N PRO A 280 6.97 5.67 6.81
CA PRO A 280 6.25 4.49 7.30
C PRO A 280 4.83 4.48 6.75
N LEU A 281 4.37 3.31 6.30
CA LEU A 281 3.04 3.13 5.75
C LEU A 281 2.06 2.79 6.85
N THR A 282 2.41 1.90 7.77
CA THR A 282 1.47 1.32 8.72
C THR A 282 1.45 2.02 10.08
N PHE A 283 2.18 3.11 10.27
CA PHE A 283 2.17 3.87 11.52
C PHE A 283 2.74 5.27 11.34
N THR A 284 2.48 6.12 12.33
CA THR A 284 3.09 7.44 12.46
C THR A 284 3.95 7.46 13.71
N LEU A 285 5.17 8.00 13.60
CA LEU A 285 6.05 8.18 14.74
C LEU A 285 5.92 9.61 15.29
N SER A 286 5.76 9.75 16.59
CA SER A 286 5.90 11.03 17.28
C SER A 286 7.38 11.38 17.46
N PRO A 287 7.75 12.66 17.62
CA PRO A 287 9.16 13.05 17.87
C PRO A 287 9.77 12.33 19.08
N ALA A 288 8.97 12.02 20.10
CA ALA A 288 9.41 11.26 21.27
C ALA A 288 9.69 9.79 20.93
N GLN A 289 8.89 9.19 20.05
CA GLN A 289 9.10 7.84 19.55
C GLN A 289 10.35 7.77 18.66
N GLU A 290 10.56 8.74 17.77
CA GLU A 290 11.78 8.83 16.94
C GLU A 290 13.05 8.95 17.80
N GLU A 291 13.05 9.80 18.83
CA GLU A 291 14.18 9.94 19.74
C GLU A 291 14.44 8.65 20.54
N SER A 292 13.37 7.98 20.98
CA SER A 292 13.47 6.69 21.66
C SER A 292 14.06 5.61 20.75
N LEU A 293 13.66 5.56 19.48
CA LEU A 293 14.21 4.66 18.48
C LEU A 293 15.69 4.96 18.21
N ARG A 294 16.05 6.25 18.10
CA ARG A 294 17.44 6.69 17.93
C ARG A 294 18.33 6.27 19.09
N THR A 295 17.80 6.34 20.31
CA THR A 295 18.52 5.96 21.53
C THR A 295 18.64 4.44 21.69
N ALA A 296 17.68 3.68 21.16
CA ALA A 296 17.67 2.22 21.22
C ALA A 296 18.81 1.56 20.40
N GLY A 297 19.38 2.25 19.41
CA GLY A 297 20.47 1.74 18.57
C GLY A 297 20.05 0.51 17.76
N ASP A 298 20.99 -0.40 17.49
CA ASP A 298 20.78 -1.64 16.69
C ASP A 298 19.99 -2.74 17.44
N SER A 299 19.11 -2.37 18.37
CA SER A 299 18.25 -3.34 19.03
C SER A 299 17.19 -3.82 18.04
N ALA A 300 17.17 -5.12 17.74
CA ALA A 300 16.26 -5.73 16.77
C ALA A 300 14.76 -5.59 17.13
N VAL A 301 14.43 -5.17 18.35
CA VAL A 301 13.06 -5.10 18.86
C VAL A 301 12.88 -3.87 19.74
N VAL A 302 12.03 -2.94 19.31
CA VAL A 302 11.58 -1.80 20.14
C VAL A 302 10.12 -1.98 20.51
N ARG A 303 9.82 -1.85 21.81
CA ARG A 303 8.45 -1.88 22.34
C ARG A 303 8.07 -0.50 22.88
N TYR A 304 6.86 -0.05 22.54
CA TYR A 304 6.32 1.23 22.98
C TYR A 304 4.97 1.05 23.67
N THR A 305 4.77 1.72 24.80
CA THR A 305 3.48 1.76 25.52
C THR A 305 2.72 3.02 25.13
N PHE A 306 1.51 2.84 24.59
CA PHE A 306 0.68 3.93 24.09
C PHE A 306 -0.21 4.49 25.20
N ALA A 307 0.38 5.35 26.03
CA ALA A 307 -0.29 6.03 27.13
C ALA A 307 0.19 7.48 27.22
N ASP A 308 -0.69 8.41 26.85
CA ASP A 308 -0.42 9.84 26.92
C ASP A 308 -0.92 10.40 28.25
N THR A 309 -0.13 11.28 28.87
CA THR A 309 -0.59 12.04 30.03
C THR A 309 -1.64 13.05 29.60
N SER A 310 -2.75 13.09 30.33
CA SER A 310 -3.88 13.97 30.03
C SER A 310 -4.58 14.35 31.33
N ALA A 311 -4.90 15.63 31.49
CA ALA A 311 -5.73 16.12 32.59
C ALA A 311 -7.18 15.62 32.52
N GLU A 312 -7.58 15.06 31.37
CA GLU A 312 -8.88 14.43 31.10
C GLU A 312 -8.67 12.96 30.71
N GLY A 313 -7.73 12.30 31.38
CA GLY A 313 -7.47 10.88 31.23
C GLY A 313 -8.57 10.02 31.85
N ASN A 314 -8.54 8.74 31.54
CA ASN A 314 -9.52 7.76 32.05
C ASN A 314 -8.86 6.72 32.98
N TYR A 315 -7.53 6.68 32.99
CA TYR A 315 -6.74 5.67 33.71
C TYR A 315 -5.71 6.33 34.62
N ILE A 316 -5.35 5.65 35.71
CA ILE A 316 -4.15 5.92 36.52
C ILE A 316 -3.16 4.78 36.35
N LEU A 317 -1.87 5.03 36.58
CA LEU A 317 -0.86 3.97 36.64
C LEU A 317 -0.71 3.53 38.10
N ASP A 318 -1.16 2.31 38.43
CA ASP A 318 -0.99 1.71 39.76
C ASP A 318 -0.21 0.40 39.62
N GLN A 319 0.82 0.20 40.46
CA GLN A 319 1.66 -1.01 40.47
C GLN A 319 2.11 -1.51 39.08
N GLY A 320 2.41 -0.59 38.15
CA GLY A 320 2.88 -0.92 36.80
C GLY A 320 1.80 -1.32 35.79
N HIS A 321 0.51 -1.15 36.11
CA HIS A 321 -0.60 -1.37 35.19
C HIS A 321 -1.62 -0.21 35.24
N PHE A 322 -2.37 -0.03 34.16
CA PHE A 322 -3.35 1.04 34.02
C PHE A 322 -4.69 0.61 34.62
N VAL A 323 -5.19 1.38 35.58
CA VAL A 323 -6.46 1.13 36.26
C VAL A 323 -7.47 2.18 35.82
N TYR A 324 -8.62 1.73 35.31
CA TYR A 324 -9.70 2.63 34.92
C TYR A 324 -10.33 3.27 36.16
N VAL A 325 -10.42 4.61 36.16
CA VAL A 325 -10.97 5.40 37.28
C VAL A 325 -12.20 6.23 36.90
N GLY A 326 -12.72 6.02 35.70
CA GLY A 326 -13.85 6.77 35.15
C GLY A 326 -13.42 7.79 34.09
N GLU A 327 -14.36 8.17 33.23
CA GLU A 327 -14.13 9.14 32.16
C GLU A 327 -13.73 10.51 32.72
N GLY A 328 -12.57 11.03 32.31
CA GLY A 328 -12.03 12.33 32.73
C GLY A 328 -11.51 12.40 34.17
N ASN A 329 -11.41 11.26 34.89
CA ASN A 329 -10.97 11.22 36.29
C ASN A 329 -9.54 10.68 36.48
N GLY A 330 -8.83 10.38 35.39
CA GLY A 330 -7.48 9.80 35.43
C GLY A 330 -6.43 10.70 34.81
N ASP A 331 -5.17 10.28 34.96
CA ASP A 331 -3.99 11.02 34.48
C ASP A 331 -3.55 10.56 33.07
N TYR A 332 -4.09 9.44 32.58
CA TYR A 332 -3.67 8.82 31.34
C TYR A 332 -4.83 8.54 30.37
N ARG A 333 -4.59 8.85 29.10
CA ARG A 333 -5.37 8.32 27.98
C ARG A 333 -4.58 7.17 27.36
N VAL A 334 -5.09 5.96 27.55
CA VAL A 334 -4.39 4.72 27.17
C VAL A 334 -5.07 4.10 25.96
N THR A 335 -4.27 3.72 24.98
CA THR A 335 -4.74 2.96 23.82
C THR A 335 -4.39 1.49 24.02
N PHE A 336 -5.41 0.63 23.98
CA PHE A 336 -5.24 -0.81 24.10
C PHE A 336 -5.39 -1.47 22.74
N PHE A 337 -4.51 -2.42 22.45
CA PHE A 337 -4.50 -3.15 21.20
C PHE A 337 -4.73 -4.63 21.45
N TYR A 338 -5.54 -5.25 20.60
CA TYR A 338 -5.73 -6.69 20.62
C TYR A 338 -4.44 -7.37 20.16
N ILE A 339 -3.92 -8.29 20.96
CA ILE A 339 -2.67 -9.03 20.65
C ILE A 339 -2.85 -10.54 20.61
N GLY A 340 -4.11 -11.00 20.62
CA GLY A 340 -4.47 -12.42 20.58
C GLY A 340 -5.12 -12.91 21.86
N GLU A 341 -5.96 -13.93 21.75
CA GLU A 341 -6.60 -14.59 22.88
C GLU A 341 -5.54 -15.06 23.90
N ASN A 342 -5.75 -14.72 25.18
CA ASN A 342 -4.85 -15.05 26.29
C ASN A 342 -3.37 -14.64 26.08
N SER A 343 -3.13 -13.65 25.21
CA SER A 343 -1.77 -13.20 24.88
C SER A 343 -1.45 -11.83 25.49
N GLY A 344 -2.44 -11.16 26.09
CA GLY A 344 -2.29 -9.85 26.74
C GLY A 344 -2.66 -9.85 28.21
N GLU A 345 -2.78 -8.63 28.75
CA GLU A 345 -3.00 -8.40 30.18
C GLU A 345 -4.38 -7.82 30.50
N TYR A 346 -5.09 -7.32 29.49
CA TYR A 346 -6.37 -6.62 29.65
C TYR A 346 -7.51 -7.28 28.91
N VAL A 347 -8.72 -7.14 29.45
CA VAL A 347 -9.99 -7.53 28.82
C VAL A 347 -10.91 -6.32 28.79
N TYR A 348 -11.63 -6.14 27.68
CA TYR A 348 -12.66 -5.12 27.59
C TYR A 348 -13.91 -5.52 28.39
N ASP A 349 -14.31 -4.70 29.36
CA ASP A 349 -15.55 -4.86 30.12
C ASP A 349 -16.65 -3.94 29.53
N PRO A 350 -17.71 -4.51 28.92
CA PRO A 350 -18.79 -3.72 28.31
C PRO A 350 -19.69 -3.01 29.32
N THR A 351 -19.69 -3.42 30.60
CA THR A 351 -20.53 -2.84 31.66
C THR A 351 -20.03 -1.47 32.06
N ILE A 352 -18.72 -1.37 32.29
CA ILE A 352 -18.04 -0.12 32.66
C ILE A 352 -17.40 0.57 31.46
N LYS A 353 -17.47 -0.05 30.27
CA LYS A 353 -17.00 0.51 29.00
C LYS A 353 -15.50 0.81 28.98
N ALA A 354 -14.71 -0.05 29.62
CA ALA A 354 -13.26 0.16 29.82
C ALA A 354 -12.46 -1.14 29.76
N PHE A 355 -11.14 -1.03 29.60
CA PHE A 355 -10.23 -2.15 29.69
C PHE A 355 -9.82 -2.40 31.13
N VAL A 356 -9.96 -3.65 31.58
CA VAL A 356 -9.67 -4.08 32.95
C VAL A 356 -8.48 -5.03 32.92
N TYR A 357 -7.51 -4.77 33.79
CA TYR A 357 -6.36 -5.65 33.98
C TYR A 357 -6.81 -6.99 34.58
N GLN A 358 -6.43 -8.09 33.93
CA GLN A 358 -6.72 -9.47 34.37
C GLN A 358 -5.45 -10.22 34.79
N GLY A 359 -4.28 -9.73 34.41
CA GLY A 359 -2.98 -10.38 34.64
C GLY A 359 -2.32 -10.86 33.35
N THR A 360 -1.01 -11.09 33.40
CA THR A 360 -0.22 -11.51 32.25
C THR A 360 -0.76 -12.80 31.62
N ALA A 361 -0.99 -12.78 30.31
CA ALA A 361 -1.54 -13.91 29.54
C ALA A 361 -2.95 -14.37 29.99
N LEU A 362 -3.69 -13.50 30.70
CA LEU A 362 -5.09 -13.73 31.10
C LEU A 362 -6.05 -12.75 30.42
N GLY A 363 -5.53 -11.88 29.56
CA GLY A 363 -6.32 -10.98 28.73
C GLY A 363 -5.97 -11.12 27.26
N ASN A 364 -6.64 -10.30 26.47
CA ASN A 364 -6.55 -10.30 25.01
C ASN A 364 -5.89 -9.03 24.46
N TYR A 365 -5.75 -8.01 25.32
CA TYR A 365 -5.30 -6.68 24.96
C TYR A 365 -4.05 -6.26 25.73
N SER A 366 -3.22 -5.45 25.09
CA SER A 366 -2.06 -4.81 25.71
C SER A 366 -1.93 -3.35 25.26
N PRO A 367 -1.52 -2.43 26.14
CA PRO A 367 -1.17 -1.07 25.73
C PRO A 367 0.23 -0.97 25.13
N THR A 368 1.00 -2.07 25.14
CA THR A 368 2.39 -2.11 24.67
C THR A 368 2.50 -2.88 23.36
N LYS A 369 3.24 -2.31 22.40
CA LYS A 369 3.42 -2.91 21.08
C LYS A 369 4.84 -2.89 20.56
N LEU A 370 5.12 -3.84 19.67
CA LEU A 370 6.29 -3.81 18.81
C LEU A 370 6.14 -2.67 17.80
N VAL A 371 7.19 -1.89 17.63
CA VAL A 371 7.32 -0.90 16.56
C VAL A 371 8.14 -1.57 15.45
N PRO A 372 7.58 -1.76 14.23
CA PRO A 372 8.36 -2.24 13.10
C PRO A 372 9.56 -1.34 12.84
N LEU A 373 10.71 -1.93 12.52
CA LEU A 373 11.93 -1.21 12.17
C LEU A 373 12.13 -1.29 10.65
N PRO A 374 12.64 -0.23 10.00
CA PRO A 374 12.86 -0.26 8.56
C PRO A 374 14.06 -1.14 8.25
N VAL A 375 13.97 -1.90 7.16
CA VAL A 375 14.99 -2.85 6.70
C VAL A 375 15.84 -2.27 5.58
#